data_AF-A0A5C5YHU2-F1
#
_entry.id   AF-A0A5C5YHU2-F1
#
_cell.length_a   1.000
_cell.length_b   1.000
_cell.length_c   1.000
_cell.angle_alpha   90.00
_cell.angle_beta   90.00
_cell.angle_gamma   90.00
#
_symmetry.space_group_name_H-M   'P 1'
#
loop_
_entity.id
_entity.type
_entity.pdbx_description
1 polymer ?
#
loop_
_entity_poly.entity_id
_entity_poly.type
_entity_poly.pdbx_seq_one_letter_code
_entity_poly.pdbx_strand_id
1 'polypeptide(L)'
;MLLLAAVLALLVHGGACRAESDYDAAPIRYSSSAPEDVVAQLKSAVDEGVVRLEWDADHGWLPALLDYLAAPTDSQTLVFSKTSQQRRLISPDRPRALYFNDDVYLGWIPGAPLLEVSAVDPRLGAVFYTVDQTNHDRPDIQRDGGQCLACHATRQTEGVPGYLLRSVHPAVTGEPRLDLGGLASTPATPYSKRYGGWYVTARRDPLGHRGNSITRGDSLVPLAPSPLPTLDSVLATDRYLRPDSDLVALLVLEHQAHLHNLIARAGQETRRALHYNAALNDALDRPATHRSDSTRRRIDAAVRQLVRGLLMGGEPPLRGRVEGSGFAERYASEGPFDPAGRSLRQLDLRTRLFRYPCSPLVYSKAFDALPEEALASVRLQLAAALAESPAEGFEHLSAADRRAIREILTATKPGLLP
;
A
#
# COMPACT_ATOMS: atom_id res chain seq x y z
N MET A 1 -46.06 39.38 32.39
CA MET A 1 -44.60 39.26 32.21
C MET A 1 -44.07 38.01 32.92
N LEU A 2 -44.48 36.80 32.52
CA LEU A 2 -43.97 35.56 33.15
C LEU A 2 -44.09 34.32 32.24
N LEU A 3 -44.23 34.54 30.92
CA LEU A 3 -44.40 33.45 29.94
C LEU A 3 -43.44 33.53 28.75
N LEU A 4 -42.48 34.46 28.76
CA LEU A 4 -41.47 34.59 27.70
C LEU A 4 -40.07 34.10 28.11
N ALA A 5 -39.90 33.60 29.33
CA ALA A 5 -38.60 33.17 29.85
C ALA A 5 -38.34 31.65 29.75
N ALA A 6 -39.34 30.84 29.38
CA ALA A 6 -39.23 29.38 29.38
C ALA A 6 -38.86 28.76 28.01
N VAL A 7 -38.85 29.55 26.93
CA VAL A 7 -38.52 29.04 25.57
C VAL A 7 -37.04 29.27 25.19
N LEU A 8 -36.30 30.06 25.98
CA LEU A 8 -34.90 30.37 25.70
C LEU A 8 -33.87 29.45 26.40
N ALA A 9 -34.31 28.37 27.05
CA ALA A 9 -33.44 27.46 27.80
C ALA A 9 -33.18 26.11 27.10
N LEU A 10 -33.59 25.94 25.84
CA LEU A 10 -33.52 24.65 25.12
C LEU A 10 -32.59 24.64 23.89
N LEU A 11 -31.68 25.60 23.74
CA LEU A 11 -30.80 25.71 22.56
C LEU A 11 -29.29 25.66 22.83
N VAL A 12 -28.83 25.23 24.02
CA VAL A 12 -27.38 25.11 24.30
C VAL A 12 -26.98 23.71 24.78
N HIS A 13 -27.48 22.68 24.09
CA HIS A 13 -26.82 21.37 24.04
C HIS A 13 -26.66 20.92 22.58
N GLY A 14 -26.34 21.86 21.69
CA GLY A 14 -25.67 21.54 20.44
C GLY A 14 -24.25 21.10 20.75
N GLY A 15 -24.09 19.89 21.31
CA GLY A 15 -22.82 19.19 21.25
C GLY A 15 -22.43 19.20 19.79
N ALA A 16 -21.29 19.80 19.47
CA ALA A 16 -20.75 19.70 18.13
C ALA A 16 -20.59 18.21 17.86
N CYS A 17 -21.51 17.61 17.09
CA CYS A 17 -21.28 16.37 16.39
C CYS A 17 -20.15 16.69 15.41
N ARG A 18 -18.91 16.69 15.90
CA ARG A 18 -17.77 16.45 15.04
C ARG A 18 -18.08 15.09 14.44
N ALA A 19 -18.32 15.07 13.13
CA ALA A 19 -18.38 13.83 12.39
C ALA A 19 -17.03 13.15 12.64
N GLU A 20 -17.03 12.17 13.55
CA GLU A 20 -15.87 11.35 13.81
C GLU A 20 -15.61 10.59 12.51
N SER A 21 -14.38 10.67 12.00
CA SER A 21 -14.04 9.92 10.81
C SER A 21 -14.17 8.44 11.13
N ASP A 22 -14.65 7.63 10.18
CA ASP A 22 -14.87 6.20 10.42
C ASP A 22 -13.64 5.49 11.00
N TYR A 23 -12.42 5.92 10.61
CA TYR A 23 -11.16 5.36 11.10
C TYR A 23 -10.84 5.71 12.57
N ASP A 24 -11.40 6.78 13.12
CA ASP A 24 -11.27 7.15 14.54
C ASP A 24 -12.39 6.59 15.40
N ALA A 25 -13.52 6.22 14.80
CA ALA A 25 -14.60 5.57 15.51
C ALA A 25 -14.16 4.25 16.18
N ALA A 26 -14.82 3.92 17.30
CA ALA A 26 -14.66 2.61 17.92
C ALA A 26 -15.03 1.49 16.93
N PRO A 27 -14.31 0.35 16.92
CA PRO A 27 -13.25 -0.03 17.86
C PRO A 27 -11.82 0.31 17.39
N ILE A 28 -11.65 1.03 16.27
CA ILE A 28 -10.32 1.23 15.66
C ILE A 28 -9.55 2.34 16.37
N ARG A 29 -10.19 3.50 16.62
CA ARG A 29 -9.58 4.63 17.35
C ARG A 29 -8.18 4.97 16.81
N TYR A 30 -8.07 5.12 15.50
CA TYR A 30 -6.78 5.21 14.80
C TYR A 30 -5.81 6.20 15.44
N SER A 31 -6.26 7.43 15.66
CA SER A 31 -5.43 8.54 16.13
C SER A 31 -4.96 8.38 17.59
N SER A 32 -5.68 7.61 18.40
CA SER A 32 -5.37 7.44 19.84
C SER A 32 -4.78 6.06 20.18
N SER A 33 -4.83 5.11 19.26
CA SER A 33 -4.20 3.80 19.43
C SER A 33 -2.70 3.88 19.18
N ALA A 34 -1.91 3.19 20.02
CA ALA A 34 -0.49 3.00 19.81
C ALA A 34 -0.25 2.05 18.60
N PRO A 35 0.59 2.41 17.63
CA PRO A 35 0.98 1.50 16.56
C PRO A 35 1.91 0.39 17.06
N GLU A 36 1.82 -0.76 16.42
CA GLU A 36 2.65 -1.97 16.66
C GLU A 36 3.57 -2.27 15.45
N ASP A 37 3.60 -1.37 14.47
CA ASP A 37 4.41 -1.50 13.25
C ASP A 37 5.93 -1.37 13.48
N VAL A 38 6.70 -1.73 12.45
CA VAL A 38 8.18 -1.77 12.54
C VAL A 38 8.82 -0.38 12.72
N VAL A 39 8.15 0.70 12.35
CA VAL A 39 8.65 2.07 12.54
C VAL A 39 8.39 2.54 13.97
N ALA A 40 7.25 2.18 14.55
CA ALA A 40 7.01 2.38 15.98
C ALA A 40 8.02 1.62 16.85
N GLN A 41 8.36 0.38 16.47
CA GLN A 41 9.40 -0.41 17.13
C GLN A 41 10.78 0.24 17.01
N LEU A 42 11.17 0.68 15.80
CA LEU A 42 12.41 1.43 15.59
C LEU A 42 12.45 2.72 16.42
N LYS A 43 11.35 3.47 16.45
CA LYS A 43 11.25 4.69 17.26
C LYS A 43 11.52 4.41 18.73
N SER A 44 10.88 3.39 19.32
CA SER A 44 11.13 3.01 20.72
C SER A 44 12.60 2.63 20.94
N ALA A 45 13.17 1.84 20.03
CA ALA A 45 14.56 1.38 20.15
C ALA A 45 15.58 2.53 20.05
N VAL A 46 15.31 3.55 19.23
CA VAL A 46 16.12 4.78 19.16
C VAL A 46 15.91 5.65 20.40
N ASP A 47 14.68 5.80 20.86
CA ASP A 47 14.34 6.63 22.02
C ASP A 47 14.98 6.09 23.31
N GLU A 48 15.06 4.77 23.43
CA GLU A 48 15.68 4.03 24.54
C GLU A 48 17.21 3.86 24.39
N GLY A 49 17.78 4.22 23.24
CA GLY A 49 19.22 4.09 22.97
C GLY A 49 19.69 2.65 22.70
N VAL A 50 18.77 1.72 22.41
CA VAL A 50 19.05 0.33 22.01
C VAL A 50 19.64 0.30 20.60
N VAL A 51 19.17 1.19 19.73
CA VAL A 51 19.62 1.31 18.34
C VAL A 51 20.24 2.68 18.13
N ARG A 52 21.41 2.69 17.49
CA ARG A 52 22.07 3.90 17.02
C ARG A 52 22.18 3.85 15.51
N LEU A 53 21.67 4.87 14.84
CA LEU A 53 21.80 5.02 13.39
C LEU A 53 22.89 6.04 13.09
N GLU A 54 23.51 5.90 11.91
CA GLU A 54 24.51 6.84 11.41
C GLU A 54 23.88 7.80 10.42
N TRP A 55 24.20 9.09 10.55
CA TRP A 55 23.75 10.13 9.64
C TRP A 55 24.74 10.26 8.48
N ASP A 56 24.23 10.19 7.25
CA ASP A 56 25.03 10.33 6.03
C ASP A 56 25.08 11.79 5.55
N ALA A 57 26.23 12.24 5.07
CA ALA A 57 26.45 13.63 4.65
C ALA A 57 25.58 14.07 3.48
N ASP A 58 25.26 13.15 2.56
CA ASP A 58 24.55 13.46 1.32
C ASP A 58 23.06 13.06 1.41
N HIS A 59 22.76 12.00 2.18
CA HIS A 59 21.45 11.36 2.22
C HIS A 59 20.76 11.45 3.60
N GLY A 60 21.43 11.99 4.61
CA GLY A 60 20.91 12.08 5.98
C GLY A 60 20.67 10.71 6.59
N TRP A 61 19.49 10.50 7.19
CA TRP A 61 19.15 9.22 7.81
C TRP A 61 18.74 8.12 6.84
N LEU A 62 18.58 8.44 5.53
CA LEU A 62 18.02 7.50 4.56
C LEU A 62 18.78 6.17 4.51
N PRO A 63 20.12 6.11 4.34
CA PRO A 63 20.81 4.84 4.21
C PRO A 63 20.68 3.96 5.46
N ALA A 64 20.84 4.55 6.65
CA ALA A 64 20.72 3.82 7.92
C ALA A 64 19.28 3.33 8.18
N LEU A 65 18.27 4.11 7.79
CA LEU A 65 16.88 3.68 7.89
C LEU A 65 16.54 2.56 6.90
N LEU A 66 17.03 2.63 5.67
CA LEU A 66 16.83 1.58 4.67
C LEU A 66 17.47 0.26 5.12
N ASP A 67 18.69 0.33 5.66
CA ASP A 67 19.40 -0.84 6.20
C ASP A 67 18.64 -1.45 7.39
N TYR A 68 18.32 -0.64 8.40
CA TYR A 68 17.62 -1.12 9.60
C TYR A 68 16.24 -1.72 9.28
N LEU A 69 15.48 -1.06 8.41
CA LEU A 69 14.15 -1.51 8.03
C LEU A 69 14.16 -2.57 6.92
N ALA A 70 15.33 -2.98 6.46
CA ALA A 70 15.53 -3.94 5.36
C ALA A 70 14.75 -3.54 4.08
N ALA A 71 14.72 -2.25 3.76
CA ALA A 71 14.11 -1.71 2.54
C ALA A 71 15.20 -1.60 1.45
N PRO A 72 15.17 -2.46 0.41
CA PRO A 72 16.27 -2.54 -0.53
C PRO A 72 16.36 -1.34 -1.47
N THR A 73 17.57 -0.89 -1.79
CA THR A 73 17.77 0.32 -2.61
C THR A 73 17.27 0.19 -4.04
N ASP A 74 17.28 -0.99 -4.65
CA ASP A 74 16.72 -1.27 -6.01
C ASP A 74 15.19 -1.40 -6.06
N SER A 75 14.50 -1.26 -4.91
CA SER A 75 13.06 -0.96 -4.91
C SER A 75 12.79 0.49 -5.32
N GLN A 76 13.84 1.29 -5.55
CA GLN A 76 13.74 2.70 -5.91
C GLN A 76 12.80 2.90 -7.10
N THR A 77 11.82 3.78 -6.87
CA THR A 77 10.97 4.35 -7.91
C THR A 77 10.94 5.86 -7.75
N LEU A 78 10.89 6.60 -8.86
CA LEU A 78 11.00 8.06 -8.86
C LEU A 78 9.70 8.72 -9.35
N VAL A 79 9.14 9.59 -8.50
CA VAL A 79 7.93 10.37 -8.76
C VAL A 79 8.30 11.83 -8.97
N PHE A 80 8.12 12.35 -10.18
CA PHE A 80 8.35 13.77 -10.46
C PHE A 80 7.07 14.62 -10.35
N SER A 81 5.90 13.99 -10.22
CA SER A 81 4.66 14.72 -10.02
C SER A 81 4.52 15.28 -8.60
N LYS A 82 3.96 16.48 -8.50
CA LYS A 82 3.76 17.24 -7.26
C LYS A 82 2.55 16.74 -6.47
N THR A 83 2.60 15.49 -6.02
CA THR A 83 1.48 14.75 -5.40
C THR A 83 1.72 14.35 -3.94
N SER A 84 2.66 15.00 -3.26
CA SER A 84 3.08 14.71 -1.87
C SER A 84 2.93 15.91 -0.93
N GLN A 85 3.06 15.69 0.39
CA GLN A 85 3.15 16.74 1.40
C GLN A 85 4.28 17.73 1.09
N GLN A 86 5.44 17.23 0.65
CA GLN A 86 6.61 18.03 0.27
C GLN A 86 6.59 18.47 -1.21
N ARG A 87 5.42 18.58 -1.85
CA ARG A 87 5.24 18.92 -3.27
C ARG A 87 6.00 20.15 -3.78
N ARG A 88 6.34 21.10 -2.91
CA ARG A 88 7.13 22.30 -3.30
C ARG A 88 8.58 21.97 -3.63
N LEU A 89 9.08 20.84 -3.15
CA LEU A 89 10.45 20.37 -3.36
C LEU A 89 10.59 19.39 -4.53
N ILE A 90 9.47 18.88 -5.06
CA ILE A 90 9.42 17.89 -6.14
C ILE A 90 9.35 18.60 -7.49
N SER A 91 10.11 18.11 -8.47
CA SER A 91 10.06 18.55 -9.87
C SER A 91 10.61 17.46 -10.79
N PRO A 92 10.45 17.57 -12.12
CA PRO A 92 11.13 16.68 -13.08
C PRO A 92 12.64 16.55 -12.86
N ASP A 93 13.33 17.64 -12.54
CA ASP A 93 14.78 17.65 -12.27
C ASP A 93 15.15 17.23 -10.84
N ARG A 94 14.16 17.13 -9.94
CA ARG A 94 14.34 16.67 -8.56
C ARG A 94 13.13 15.81 -8.12
N PRO A 95 12.97 14.61 -8.68
CA PRO A 95 11.89 13.70 -8.29
C PRO A 95 12.04 13.21 -6.85
N ARG A 96 10.92 12.84 -6.25
CA ARG A 96 10.88 12.10 -4.98
C ARG A 96 11.18 10.63 -5.26
N ALA A 97 12.16 10.08 -4.56
CA ALA A 97 12.41 8.65 -4.51
C ALA A 97 11.47 7.97 -3.52
N LEU A 98 10.98 6.79 -3.88
CA LEU A 98 10.27 5.87 -3.00
C LEU A 98 11.03 4.55 -2.95
N TYR A 99 11.24 4.04 -1.74
CA TYR A 99 11.80 2.72 -1.46
C TYR A 99 10.79 1.92 -0.64
N PHE A 100 10.76 0.61 -0.79
CA PHE A 100 9.80 -0.22 -0.07
C PHE A 100 10.25 -1.66 0.11
N ASN A 101 9.70 -2.30 1.13
CA ASN A 101 9.58 -3.75 1.25
C ASN A 101 8.13 -4.08 1.66
N ASP A 102 7.88 -5.30 2.11
CA ASP A 102 6.55 -5.75 2.52
C ASP A 102 5.94 -4.96 3.71
N ASP A 103 6.75 -4.36 4.59
CA ASP A 103 6.28 -3.75 5.83
C ASP A 103 6.36 -2.21 5.83
N VAL A 104 7.22 -1.61 5.00
CA VAL A 104 7.47 -0.16 4.99
C VAL A 104 7.60 0.46 3.60
N TYR A 105 7.29 1.75 3.54
CA TYR A 105 7.54 2.63 2.40
C TYR A 105 8.24 3.91 2.88
N LEU A 106 9.36 4.27 2.25
CA LEU A 106 10.14 5.47 2.55
C LEU A 106 10.16 6.38 1.33
N GLY A 107 9.76 7.63 1.53
CA GLY A 107 9.82 8.71 0.56
C GLY A 107 10.90 9.72 0.91
N TRP A 108 11.75 10.02 -0.07
CA TRP A 108 12.88 10.92 0.08
C TRP A 108 13.02 11.85 -1.12
N ILE A 109 13.39 13.10 -0.88
CA ILE A 109 13.71 14.07 -1.92
C ILE A 109 15.10 14.62 -1.59
N PRO A 110 16.05 14.65 -2.55
CA PRO A 110 17.38 15.19 -2.30
C PRO A 110 17.33 16.59 -1.69
N GLY A 111 17.98 16.75 -0.53
CA GLY A 111 18.04 18.01 0.23
C GLY A 111 16.73 18.44 0.88
N ALA A 112 15.70 17.59 0.96
CA ALA A 112 14.50 17.90 1.71
C ALA A 112 14.71 17.75 3.23
N PRO A 113 14.01 18.56 4.05
CA PRO A 113 14.18 18.55 5.50
C PRO A 113 13.58 17.31 6.16
N LEU A 114 12.69 16.59 5.48
CA LEU A 114 11.98 15.44 6.03
C LEU A 114 12.09 14.22 5.10
N LEU A 115 12.26 13.06 5.72
CA LEU A 115 11.85 11.78 5.15
C LEU A 115 10.38 11.55 5.46
N GLU A 116 9.63 11.09 4.46
CA GLU A 116 8.26 10.61 4.62
C GLU A 116 8.34 9.09 4.82
N VAL A 117 7.86 8.54 5.93
CA VAL A 117 7.89 7.10 6.19
C VAL A 117 6.47 6.61 6.44
N SER A 118 6.13 5.43 5.95
CA SER A 118 4.89 4.78 6.32
C SER A 118 5.09 3.29 6.52
N ALA A 119 4.34 2.74 7.47
CA ALA A 119 4.45 1.34 7.87
C ALA A 119 3.08 0.67 7.91
N VAL A 120 3.07 -0.63 7.63
CA VAL A 120 1.87 -1.46 7.62
C VAL A 120 1.61 -1.95 9.04
N ASP A 121 0.66 -1.33 9.72
CA ASP A 121 0.22 -1.76 11.05
C ASP A 121 -0.87 -2.84 10.96
N PRO A 122 -0.75 -3.96 11.70
CA PRO A 122 -1.69 -5.07 11.62
C PRO A 122 -3.13 -4.75 12.06
N ARG A 123 -3.33 -3.64 12.80
CA ARG A 123 -4.63 -3.21 13.32
C ARG A 123 -5.11 -1.92 12.66
N LEU A 124 -4.21 -0.95 12.48
CA LEU A 124 -4.50 0.42 12.09
C LEU A 124 -4.45 0.65 10.58
N GLY A 125 -3.87 -0.28 9.81
CA GLY A 125 -3.62 -0.09 8.39
C GLY A 125 -2.32 0.70 8.17
N ALA A 126 -2.29 1.63 7.21
CA ALA A 126 -1.12 2.46 7.02
C ALA A 126 -0.94 3.47 8.18
N VAL A 127 0.25 3.51 8.76
CA VAL A 127 0.66 4.52 9.74
C VAL A 127 1.76 5.38 9.14
N PHE A 128 1.63 6.70 9.28
CA PHE A 128 2.50 7.68 8.65
C PHE A 128 3.39 8.34 9.68
N TYR A 129 4.65 8.54 9.30
CA TYR A 129 5.69 9.13 10.10
C TYR A 129 6.50 10.13 9.25
N THR A 130 7.16 11.06 9.93
CA THR A 130 8.20 11.90 9.36
C THR A 130 9.48 11.73 10.16
N VAL A 131 10.62 11.79 9.47
CA VAL A 131 11.94 11.83 10.13
C VAL A 131 12.66 13.11 9.72
N ASP A 132 13.05 13.91 10.70
CA ASP A 132 13.84 15.12 10.46
C ASP A 132 15.26 14.77 9.98
N GLN A 133 15.70 15.39 8.89
CA GLN A 133 16.97 15.11 8.23
C GLN A 133 18.16 15.91 8.80
N THR A 134 17.94 16.75 9.79
CA THR A 134 19.02 17.49 10.48
C THR A 134 19.93 16.52 11.21
N ASN A 135 21.24 16.75 11.12
CA ASN A 135 22.24 15.97 11.83
C ASN A 135 22.14 16.24 13.34
N HIS A 136 21.53 15.31 14.04
CA HIS A 136 21.41 15.27 15.50
C HIS A 136 21.99 13.95 16.01
N ASP A 137 22.13 13.81 17.33
CA ASP A 137 22.67 12.59 17.96
C ASP A 137 21.85 11.32 17.63
N ARG A 138 20.58 11.49 17.24
CA ARG A 138 19.65 10.44 16.83
C ARG A 138 18.57 10.99 15.89
N PRO A 139 17.91 10.15 15.06
CA PRO A 139 16.80 10.61 14.23
C PRO A 139 15.58 10.97 15.08
N ASP A 140 14.91 12.08 14.73
CA ASP A 140 13.63 12.47 15.33
C ASP A 140 12.48 11.88 14.51
N ILE A 141 11.93 10.75 14.97
CA ILE A 141 10.82 10.04 14.32
C ILE A 141 9.50 10.48 14.96
N GLN A 142 8.62 11.07 14.16
CA GLN A 142 7.33 11.60 14.60
C GLN A 142 6.17 10.97 13.81
N ARG A 143 5.13 10.50 14.50
CA ARG A 143 3.90 10.03 13.85
C ARG A 143 3.10 11.23 13.36
N ASP A 144 2.60 11.16 12.13
CA ASP A 144 1.76 12.21 11.56
C ASP A 144 0.47 12.41 12.40
N GLY A 145 0.13 13.67 12.64
CA GLY A 145 -1.05 14.08 13.41
C GLY A 145 -2.36 14.11 12.61
N GLY A 146 -2.41 13.48 11.44
CA GLY A 146 -3.61 13.34 10.60
C GLY A 146 -3.58 14.13 9.29
N GLN A 147 -2.50 14.83 8.95
CA GLN A 147 -2.39 15.55 7.68
C GLN A 147 -2.36 14.57 6.49
N CYS A 148 -1.67 13.44 6.63
CA CYS A 148 -1.60 12.39 5.62
C CYS A 148 -2.98 11.76 5.38
N LEU A 149 -3.80 11.61 6.42
CA LEU A 149 -5.11 10.95 6.34
C LEU A 149 -6.10 11.68 5.44
N ALA A 150 -5.92 12.99 5.21
CA ALA A 150 -6.75 13.75 4.27
C ALA A 150 -6.74 13.17 2.86
N CYS A 151 -5.64 12.53 2.45
CA CYS A 151 -5.54 11.82 1.16
C CYS A 151 -5.46 10.29 1.33
N HIS A 152 -4.98 9.82 2.49
CA HIS A 152 -4.69 8.41 2.74
C HIS A 152 -5.80 7.65 3.47
N ALA A 153 -6.91 8.29 3.88
CA ALA A 153 -8.07 7.62 4.46
C ALA A 153 -9.34 7.97 3.67
N THR A 154 -9.37 7.57 2.40
CA THR A 154 -10.45 7.91 1.46
C THR A 154 -11.00 6.66 0.78
N ARG A 155 -12.03 6.80 -0.06
CA ARG A 155 -12.51 5.69 -0.90
C ARG A 155 -11.44 5.14 -1.85
N GLN A 156 -10.42 5.92 -2.20
CA GLN A 156 -9.30 5.47 -3.04
C GLN A 156 -8.38 4.49 -2.31
N THR A 157 -8.41 4.50 -0.98
CA THR A 157 -7.68 3.60 -0.10
C THR A 157 -8.63 2.65 0.61
N GLU A 158 -9.70 2.21 -0.07
CA GLU A 158 -10.67 1.25 0.47
C GLU A 158 -11.45 1.75 1.71
N GLY A 159 -11.46 3.07 1.97
CA GLY A 159 -12.11 3.66 3.13
C GLY A 159 -11.35 3.45 4.45
N VAL A 160 -10.07 3.08 4.37
CA VAL A 160 -9.17 2.88 5.52
C VAL A 160 -7.90 3.72 5.34
N PRO A 161 -7.17 4.04 6.44
CA PRO A 161 -5.80 4.53 6.36
C PRO A 161 -4.96 3.55 5.52
N GLY A 162 -4.50 4.01 4.35
CA GLY A 162 -3.94 3.14 3.33
C GLY A 162 -3.04 3.87 2.32
N TYR A 163 -2.59 3.13 1.33
CA TYR A 163 -1.62 3.55 0.33
C TYR A 163 -2.30 3.86 -1.01
N LEU A 164 -1.82 4.88 -1.71
CA LEU A 164 -2.30 5.19 -3.05
C LEU A 164 -1.13 5.54 -3.97
N LEU A 165 -1.16 4.96 -5.16
CA LEU A 165 -0.33 5.40 -6.28
C LEU A 165 -1.20 6.21 -7.22
N ARG A 166 -0.76 7.40 -7.60
CA ARG A 166 -1.52 8.26 -8.52
C ARG A 166 -0.88 8.27 -9.89
N SER A 167 -1.71 8.13 -10.92
CA SER A 167 -1.35 8.39 -12.30
C SER A 167 -2.07 9.65 -12.76
N VAL A 168 -1.29 10.67 -13.11
CA VAL A 168 -1.78 12.02 -13.44
C VAL A 168 -1.37 12.45 -14.85
N HIS A 169 -1.88 13.60 -15.29
CA HIS A 169 -1.34 14.35 -16.42
C HIS A 169 -0.41 15.46 -15.88
N PRO A 170 0.91 15.23 -15.77
CA PRO A 170 1.79 16.23 -15.15
C PRO A 170 2.14 17.33 -16.15
N ALA A 171 2.01 18.60 -15.76
CA ALA A 171 2.55 19.73 -16.50
C ALA A 171 4.10 19.67 -16.56
N VAL A 172 4.71 20.57 -17.35
CA VAL A 172 6.18 20.73 -17.44
C VAL A 172 6.85 20.94 -16.08
N THR A 173 6.12 21.46 -15.09
CA THR A 173 6.62 21.70 -13.72
C THR A 173 6.43 20.51 -12.77
N GLY A 174 5.86 19.40 -13.25
CA GLY A 174 5.39 18.28 -12.42
C GLY A 174 4.03 18.49 -11.77
N GLU A 175 3.40 19.66 -11.94
CA GLU A 175 2.08 19.95 -11.37
C GLU A 175 0.98 19.12 -12.06
N PRO A 176 0.11 18.40 -11.33
CA PRO A 176 -1.00 17.68 -11.94
C PRO A 176 -2.00 18.62 -12.63
N ARG A 177 -2.28 18.38 -13.91
CA ARG A 177 -3.36 19.01 -14.68
C ARG A 177 -4.71 18.44 -14.28
N LEU A 178 -5.34 19.05 -13.27
CA LEU A 178 -6.61 18.59 -12.72
C LEU A 178 -7.76 18.61 -13.73
N ASP A 179 -7.69 19.51 -14.72
CA ASP A 179 -8.65 19.65 -15.81
C ASP A 179 -8.65 18.44 -16.77
N LEU A 180 -7.53 17.73 -16.88
CA LEU A 180 -7.42 16.47 -17.63
C LEU A 180 -7.69 15.24 -16.74
N GLY A 181 -7.97 15.47 -15.46
CA GLY A 181 -8.21 14.44 -14.46
C GLY A 181 -6.96 13.66 -14.05
N GLY A 182 -7.21 12.58 -13.33
CA GLY A 182 -6.22 11.63 -12.84
C GLY A 182 -6.90 10.47 -12.14
N LEU A 183 -6.15 9.46 -11.75
CA LEU A 183 -6.69 8.30 -11.04
C LEU A 183 -5.74 7.78 -9.97
N ALA A 184 -6.31 7.13 -8.96
CA ALA A 184 -5.58 6.20 -8.11
C ALA A 184 -5.44 4.88 -8.89
N SER A 185 -4.20 4.47 -9.12
CA SER A 185 -3.85 3.31 -9.93
C SER A 185 -3.88 2.07 -9.05
N THR A 186 -4.44 0.99 -9.59
CA THR A 186 -4.52 -0.33 -8.95
C THR A 186 -4.07 -1.38 -9.96
N PRO A 187 -3.80 -2.62 -9.52
CA PRO A 187 -3.44 -3.71 -10.43
C PRO A 187 -4.48 -4.01 -11.51
N ALA A 188 -5.75 -3.63 -11.34
CA ALA A 188 -6.80 -3.76 -12.35
C ALA A 188 -6.83 -2.61 -13.37
N THR A 189 -6.09 -1.52 -13.14
CA THR A 189 -6.07 -0.35 -14.03
C THR A 189 -5.41 -0.71 -15.36
N PRO A 190 -5.94 -0.35 -16.55
CA PRO A 190 -5.25 -0.62 -17.81
C PRO A 190 -3.86 0.03 -17.87
N TYR A 191 -2.84 -0.70 -18.36
CA TYR A 191 -1.45 -0.21 -18.40
C TYR A 191 -1.30 1.17 -19.05
N SER A 192 -2.06 1.46 -20.11
CA SER A 192 -2.06 2.76 -20.82
C SER A 192 -2.54 3.95 -19.99
N LYS A 193 -3.07 3.70 -18.80
CA LYS A 193 -3.48 4.73 -17.84
C LYS A 193 -2.56 4.83 -16.62
N ARG A 194 -1.55 3.97 -16.49
CA ARG A 194 -0.63 3.94 -15.33
C ARG A 194 0.56 4.89 -15.48
N TYR A 195 1.19 5.19 -14.36
CA TYR A 195 2.50 5.85 -14.22
C TYR A 195 2.64 7.28 -14.75
N GLY A 196 1.54 7.99 -15.02
CA GLY A 196 1.63 9.41 -15.34
C GLY A 196 2.17 10.20 -14.15
N GLY A 197 3.29 10.92 -14.33
CA GLY A 197 3.99 11.60 -13.23
C GLY A 197 5.13 10.82 -12.58
N TRP A 198 5.50 9.68 -13.16
CA TRP A 198 6.58 8.81 -12.69
C TRP A 198 7.65 8.67 -13.77
N TYR A 199 8.90 8.57 -13.34
CA TYR A 199 9.96 8.05 -14.19
C TYR A 199 9.91 6.52 -14.16
N VAL A 200 10.16 5.90 -15.31
CA VAL A 200 10.13 4.45 -15.48
C VAL A 200 11.35 4.02 -16.28
N THR A 201 12.20 3.19 -15.69
CA THR A 201 13.33 2.55 -16.37
C THR A 201 13.08 1.06 -16.56
N ALA A 202 13.51 0.55 -17.70
CA ALA A 202 13.40 -0.84 -18.08
C ALA A 202 14.39 -1.17 -19.20
N ARG A 203 14.87 -2.40 -19.24
CA ARG A 203 15.55 -2.96 -20.41
C ARG A 203 14.55 -3.33 -21.52
N ARG A 204 13.34 -3.73 -21.14
CA ARG A 204 12.20 -3.93 -22.07
C ARG A 204 10.89 -3.53 -21.41
N ASP A 205 10.10 -2.74 -22.14
CA ASP A 205 8.78 -2.26 -21.72
C ASP A 205 7.78 -2.35 -22.90
N PRO A 206 6.84 -3.31 -22.88
CA PRO A 206 5.76 -3.43 -23.86
C PRO A 206 4.43 -2.81 -23.40
N LEU A 207 4.38 -2.10 -22.26
CA LEU A 207 3.12 -1.79 -21.58
C LEU A 207 2.38 -0.58 -22.16
N GLY A 208 3.12 0.37 -22.75
CA GLY A 208 2.54 1.58 -23.36
C GLY A 208 1.84 2.48 -22.34
N HIS A 209 2.46 2.63 -21.16
CA HIS A 209 1.99 3.45 -20.04
C HIS A 209 2.29 4.95 -20.21
N ARG A 210 1.88 5.78 -19.23
CA ARG A 210 2.08 7.25 -19.24
C ARG A 210 3.36 7.73 -18.54
N GLY A 211 4.18 6.80 -18.05
CA GLY A 211 5.51 7.10 -17.51
C GLY A 211 6.37 7.88 -18.49
N ASN A 212 7.39 8.57 -17.96
CA ASN A 212 8.36 9.34 -18.76
C ASN A 212 7.72 10.40 -19.67
N SER A 213 6.53 10.92 -19.33
CA SER A 213 5.78 11.87 -20.17
C SER A 213 5.25 13.06 -19.38
N ILE A 214 5.17 14.21 -20.03
CA ILE A 214 4.55 15.45 -19.53
C ILE A 214 3.44 15.93 -20.45
N THR A 215 2.59 16.83 -19.97
CA THR A 215 1.47 17.40 -20.71
C THR A 215 1.83 18.78 -21.24
N ARG A 216 1.67 18.98 -22.57
CA ARG A 216 1.73 20.28 -23.24
C ARG A 216 0.44 20.51 -24.01
N GLY A 217 -0.24 21.63 -23.74
CA GLY A 217 -1.64 21.79 -24.15
C GLY A 217 -2.48 20.68 -23.51
N ASP A 218 -3.12 19.86 -24.34
CA ASP A 218 -3.94 18.71 -23.92
C ASP A 218 -3.32 17.35 -24.26
N SER A 219 -2.09 17.35 -24.78
CA SER A 219 -1.40 16.16 -25.25
C SER A 219 -0.29 15.74 -24.29
N LEU A 220 -0.17 14.42 -24.07
CA LEU A 220 1.03 13.83 -23.47
C LEU A 220 2.15 13.82 -24.50
N VAL A 221 3.32 14.32 -24.11
CA VAL A 221 4.55 14.33 -24.89
C VAL A 221 5.68 13.69 -24.08
N PRO A 222 6.62 12.97 -24.72
CA PRO A 222 7.74 12.36 -24.01
C PRO A 222 8.59 13.40 -23.26
N LEU A 223 8.87 13.13 -22.00
CA LEU A 223 9.87 13.80 -21.17
C LEU A 223 11.21 13.06 -21.23
N ALA A 224 11.17 11.73 -21.33
CA ALA A 224 12.33 10.87 -21.47
C ALA A 224 12.03 9.73 -22.47
N PRO A 225 13.06 9.10 -23.07
CA PRO A 225 12.87 7.91 -23.89
C PRO A 225 12.19 6.77 -23.12
N SER A 226 11.47 5.89 -23.82
CA SER A 226 10.90 4.68 -23.24
C SER A 226 10.97 3.53 -24.26
N PRO A 227 11.59 2.38 -23.92
CA PRO A 227 12.29 2.09 -22.67
C PRO A 227 13.62 2.87 -22.56
N LEU A 228 14.08 3.10 -21.31
CA LEU A 228 15.45 3.51 -21.02
C LEU A 228 16.02 2.75 -19.81
N PRO A 229 17.31 2.37 -19.80
CA PRO A 229 17.90 1.56 -18.73
C PRO A 229 18.22 2.34 -17.45
N THR A 230 18.67 3.60 -17.56
CA THR A 230 19.00 4.49 -16.45
C THR A 230 18.55 5.92 -16.77
N LEU A 231 18.43 6.77 -15.74
CA LEU A 231 17.99 8.17 -15.86
C LEU A 231 19.14 9.17 -16.01
N ASP A 232 20.38 8.71 -16.19
CA ASP A 232 21.58 9.57 -16.25
C ASP A 232 21.50 10.61 -17.38
N SER A 233 20.76 10.32 -18.45
CA SER A 233 20.53 11.24 -19.58
C SER A 233 19.38 12.23 -19.35
N VAL A 234 18.67 12.11 -18.22
CA VAL A 234 17.44 12.85 -17.92
C VAL A 234 17.59 13.74 -16.69
N LEU A 235 18.30 13.29 -15.66
CA LEU A 235 18.54 14.04 -14.42
C LEU A 235 19.87 13.65 -13.76
N ALA A 236 20.30 14.45 -12.78
CA ALA A 236 21.49 14.18 -11.98
C ALA A 236 21.24 13.03 -10.98
N THR A 237 21.55 11.81 -11.41
CA THR A 237 21.30 10.54 -10.70
C THR A 237 22.29 10.26 -9.57
N ASP A 238 23.44 10.92 -9.56
CA ASP A 238 24.45 10.88 -8.49
C ASP A 238 23.89 11.37 -7.13
N ARG A 239 22.78 12.11 -7.17
CA ARG A 239 22.02 12.54 -5.97
C ARG A 239 21.10 11.46 -5.41
N TYR A 240 21.08 10.25 -5.97
CA TYR A 240 20.18 9.17 -5.56
C TYR A 240 21.00 7.91 -5.29
N LEU A 241 20.44 7.00 -4.48
CA LEU A 241 21.09 5.72 -4.17
C LEU A 241 21.20 4.81 -5.41
N ARG A 242 20.37 5.05 -6.43
CA ARG A 242 20.41 4.36 -7.72
C ARG A 242 20.13 5.30 -8.88
N PRO A 243 20.65 4.98 -10.09
CA PRO A 243 20.37 5.76 -11.29
C PRO A 243 19.05 5.37 -12.00
N ASP A 244 18.25 4.47 -11.41
CA ASP A 244 17.09 3.87 -12.06
C ASP A 244 15.76 4.04 -11.27
N SER A 245 14.65 3.75 -11.93
CA SER A 245 13.28 3.76 -11.39
C SER A 245 12.55 2.53 -11.96
N ASP A 246 12.80 1.37 -11.36
CA ASP A 246 12.57 0.06 -11.98
C ASP A 246 11.07 -0.23 -12.25
N LEU A 247 10.74 -0.58 -13.50
CA LEU A 247 9.37 -0.94 -13.91
C LEU A 247 8.79 -2.14 -13.16
N VAL A 248 9.60 -3.16 -12.87
CA VAL A 248 9.15 -4.33 -12.09
C VAL A 248 8.91 -3.92 -10.63
N ALA A 249 9.76 -3.08 -10.06
CA ALA A 249 9.51 -2.51 -8.73
C ALA A 249 8.19 -1.72 -8.70
N LEU A 250 7.89 -0.91 -9.73
CA LEU A 250 6.60 -0.20 -9.85
C LEU A 250 5.39 -1.12 -9.93
N LEU A 251 5.48 -2.23 -10.68
CA LEU A 251 4.41 -3.22 -10.78
C LEU A 251 4.14 -3.89 -9.43
N VAL A 252 5.20 -4.27 -8.71
CA VAL A 252 5.08 -4.86 -7.37
C VAL A 252 4.57 -3.84 -6.35
N LEU A 253 5.09 -2.61 -6.36
CA LEU A 253 4.64 -1.51 -5.50
C LEU A 253 3.14 -1.27 -5.62
N GLU A 254 2.62 -1.22 -6.85
CA GLU A 254 1.20 -1.02 -7.13
C GLU A 254 0.34 -2.18 -6.61
N HIS A 255 0.79 -3.42 -6.83
CA HIS A 255 0.12 -4.61 -6.29
C HIS A 255 0.09 -4.60 -4.76
N GLN A 256 1.25 -4.35 -4.15
CA GLN A 256 1.42 -4.37 -2.70
C GLN A 256 0.59 -3.29 -2.02
N ALA A 257 0.65 -2.04 -2.51
CA ALA A 257 -0.12 -0.93 -1.97
C ALA A 257 -1.63 -1.20 -2.01
N HIS A 258 -2.13 -1.73 -3.13
CA HIS A 258 -3.55 -2.08 -3.25
C HIS A 258 -3.95 -3.18 -2.26
N LEU A 259 -3.13 -4.22 -2.15
CA LEU A 259 -3.45 -5.36 -1.31
C LEU A 259 -3.34 -5.05 0.19
N HIS A 260 -2.40 -4.19 0.61
CA HIS A 260 -2.38 -3.67 1.98
C HIS A 260 -3.67 -2.97 2.37
N ASN A 261 -4.27 -2.20 1.45
CA ASN A 261 -5.56 -1.56 1.71
C ASN A 261 -6.68 -2.60 1.89
N LEU A 262 -6.68 -3.66 1.07
CA LEU A 262 -7.67 -4.74 1.18
C LEU A 262 -7.52 -5.54 2.49
N ILE A 263 -6.29 -5.81 2.92
CA ILE A 263 -5.99 -6.47 4.21
C ILE A 263 -6.49 -5.58 5.35
N ALA A 264 -6.10 -4.30 5.37
CA ALA A 264 -6.54 -3.35 6.38
C ALA A 264 -8.07 -3.22 6.42
N ARG A 265 -8.73 -3.14 5.25
CA ARG A 265 -10.20 -3.11 5.15
C ARG A 265 -10.84 -4.37 5.71
N ALA A 266 -10.37 -5.56 5.34
CA ALA A 266 -10.92 -6.81 5.87
C ALA A 266 -10.79 -6.90 7.39
N GLY A 267 -9.64 -6.48 7.93
CA GLY A 267 -9.41 -6.43 9.38
C GLY A 267 -10.31 -5.42 10.08
N GLN A 268 -10.35 -4.17 9.61
CA GLN A 268 -11.12 -3.10 10.24
C GLN A 268 -12.63 -3.32 10.14
N GLU A 269 -13.15 -3.72 8.98
CA GLU A 269 -14.57 -4.01 8.82
C GLU A 269 -15.02 -5.18 9.69
N THR A 270 -14.16 -6.20 9.86
CA THR A 270 -14.47 -7.30 10.76
C THR A 270 -14.53 -6.83 12.21
N ARG A 271 -13.54 -6.06 12.68
CA ARG A 271 -13.53 -5.51 14.04
C ARG A 271 -14.77 -4.63 14.29
N ARG A 272 -15.13 -3.77 13.34
CA ARG A 272 -16.37 -2.96 13.41
C ARG A 272 -17.62 -3.82 13.44
N ALA A 273 -17.73 -4.80 12.55
CA ALA A 273 -18.89 -5.70 12.49
C ALA A 273 -19.08 -6.47 13.81
N LEU A 274 -17.99 -6.97 14.40
CA LEU A 274 -18.01 -7.65 15.70
C LEU A 274 -18.37 -6.71 16.84
N HIS A 275 -17.85 -5.48 16.84
CA HIS A 275 -18.20 -4.46 17.83
C HIS A 275 -19.70 -4.13 17.81
N TYR A 276 -20.27 -3.87 16.62
CA TYR A 276 -21.71 -3.63 16.48
C TYR A 276 -22.54 -4.88 16.82
N ASN A 277 -22.06 -6.07 16.45
CA ASN A 277 -22.73 -7.32 16.78
C ASN A 277 -22.79 -7.53 18.30
N ALA A 278 -21.72 -7.21 19.04
CA ALA A 278 -21.69 -7.30 20.49
C ALA A 278 -22.73 -6.36 21.13
N ALA A 279 -22.79 -5.10 20.69
CA ALA A 279 -23.78 -4.14 21.17
C ALA A 279 -25.23 -4.59 20.87
N LEU A 280 -25.47 -5.18 19.69
CA LEU A 280 -26.78 -5.72 19.33
C LEU A 280 -27.14 -6.98 20.10
N ASN A 281 -26.16 -7.83 20.42
CA ASN A 281 -26.41 -9.01 21.23
C ASN A 281 -26.82 -8.60 22.65
N ASP A 282 -26.13 -7.63 23.24
CA ASP A 282 -26.46 -7.06 24.55
C ASP A 282 -27.88 -6.47 24.55
N ALA A 283 -28.20 -5.60 23.58
CA ALA A 283 -29.51 -4.96 23.49
C ALA A 283 -30.69 -5.93 23.21
N LEU A 284 -30.43 -7.15 22.76
CA LEU A 284 -31.44 -8.15 22.40
C LEU A 284 -31.35 -9.43 23.25
N ASP A 285 -30.60 -9.40 24.36
CA ASP A 285 -30.38 -10.53 25.28
C ASP A 285 -29.92 -11.82 24.56
N ARG A 286 -29.02 -11.68 23.58
CA ARG A 286 -28.44 -12.80 22.82
C ARG A 286 -27.09 -13.21 23.38
N PRO A 287 -26.68 -14.49 23.26
CA PRO A 287 -25.34 -14.92 23.67
C PRO A 287 -24.23 -14.11 22.98
N ALA A 288 -23.15 -13.79 23.69
CA ALA A 288 -22.01 -13.05 23.14
C ALA A 288 -21.36 -13.73 21.92
N THR A 289 -21.48 -15.06 21.83
CA THR A 289 -21.01 -15.88 20.70
C THR A 289 -21.94 -15.84 19.48
N HIS A 290 -23.17 -15.34 19.61
CA HIS A 290 -24.09 -15.22 18.49
C HIS A 290 -23.51 -14.25 17.46
N ARG A 291 -23.56 -14.64 16.19
CA ARG A 291 -23.19 -13.80 15.04
C ARG A 291 -24.41 -13.72 14.13
N SER A 292 -24.93 -12.52 13.94
CA SER A 292 -26.07 -12.32 13.04
C SER A 292 -25.67 -12.53 11.58
N ASP A 293 -26.64 -12.82 10.71
CA ASP A 293 -26.36 -12.96 9.28
C ASP A 293 -25.88 -11.66 8.64
N SER A 294 -26.31 -10.50 9.16
CA SER A 294 -25.80 -9.20 8.69
C SER A 294 -24.32 -9.03 9.03
N THR A 295 -23.89 -9.43 10.23
CA THR A 295 -22.48 -9.43 10.64
C THR A 295 -21.65 -10.33 9.73
N ARG A 296 -22.10 -11.57 9.50
CA ARG A 296 -21.41 -12.52 8.61
C ARG A 296 -21.28 -11.97 7.19
N ARG A 297 -22.36 -11.46 6.60
CA ARG A 297 -22.34 -10.88 5.24
C ARG A 297 -21.37 -9.71 5.10
N ARG A 298 -21.25 -8.84 6.12
CA ARG A 298 -20.29 -7.73 6.11
C ARG A 298 -18.85 -8.23 6.06
N ILE A 299 -18.52 -9.21 6.90
CA ILE A 299 -17.19 -9.84 6.95
C ILE A 299 -16.90 -10.52 5.60
N ASP A 300 -17.81 -11.37 5.13
CA ASP A 300 -17.64 -12.12 3.88
C ASP A 300 -17.47 -11.21 2.67
N ALA A 301 -18.16 -10.07 2.62
CA ALA A 301 -18.04 -9.11 1.53
C ALA A 301 -16.65 -8.45 1.49
N ALA A 302 -16.10 -8.06 2.65
CA ALA A 302 -14.75 -7.49 2.73
C ALA A 302 -13.68 -8.55 2.37
N VAL A 303 -13.83 -9.76 2.91
CA VAL A 303 -12.95 -10.90 2.63
C VAL A 303 -12.98 -11.29 1.16
N ARG A 304 -14.13 -11.25 0.49
CA ARG A 304 -14.25 -11.57 -0.94
C ARG A 304 -13.38 -10.65 -1.81
N GLN A 305 -13.33 -9.36 -1.49
CA GLN A 305 -12.46 -8.42 -2.19
C GLN A 305 -10.98 -8.72 -1.92
N LEU A 306 -10.63 -9.04 -0.68
CA LEU A 306 -9.28 -9.47 -0.32
C LEU A 306 -8.86 -10.74 -1.08
N VAL A 307 -9.68 -11.80 -1.10
CA VAL A 307 -9.37 -13.05 -1.82
C VAL A 307 -9.26 -12.82 -3.33
N ARG A 308 -10.11 -11.96 -3.91
CA ARG A 308 -9.98 -11.56 -5.31
C ARG A 308 -8.65 -10.85 -5.58
N GLY A 309 -8.24 -9.92 -4.72
CA GLY A 309 -6.95 -9.22 -4.83
C GLY A 309 -5.76 -10.16 -4.62
N LEU A 310 -5.83 -11.06 -3.63
CA LEU A 310 -4.82 -12.10 -3.38
C LEU A 310 -4.59 -12.95 -4.62
N LEU A 311 -5.63 -13.26 -5.40
CA LEU A 311 -5.56 -14.11 -6.58
C LEU A 311 -5.52 -13.35 -7.91
N MET A 312 -5.06 -12.09 -7.89
CA MET A 312 -4.83 -11.25 -9.08
C MET A 312 -6.09 -11.02 -9.94
N GLY A 313 -7.27 -11.04 -9.30
CA GLY A 313 -8.55 -11.01 -9.98
C GLY A 313 -8.85 -9.67 -10.64
N GLY A 314 -8.80 -9.63 -11.97
CA GLY A 314 -9.07 -8.43 -12.78
C GLY A 314 -7.82 -7.69 -13.24
N GLU A 315 -6.63 -8.23 -13.02
CA GLU A 315 -5.38 -7.67 -13.57
C GLU A 315 -5.31 -7.91 -15.09
N PRO A 316 -4.94 -6.89 -15.90
CA PRO A 316 -4.75 -7.08 -17.33
C PRO A 316 -3.50 -7.93 -17.59
N PRO A 317 -3.49 -8.80 -18.62
CA PRO A 317 -2.31 -9.56 -18.98
C PRO A 317 -1.18 -8.65 -19.48
N LEU A 318 0.06 -9.04 -19.21
CA LEU A 318 1.22 -8.38 -19.80
C LEU A 318 1.21 -8.53 -21.32
N ARG A 319 1.59 -7.45 -22.02
CA ARG A 319 1.58 -7.37 -23.49
C ARG A 319 2.85 -7.91 -24.15
N GLY A 320 3.72 -8.55 -23.38
CA GLY A 320 5.01 -9.04 -23.81
C GLY A 320 5.98 -9.14 -22.64
N ARG A 321 7.24 -9.50 -22.95
CA ARG A 321 8.29 -9.60 -21.94
C ARG A 321 8.62 -8.23 -21.35
N VAL A 322 8.50 -8.10 -20.03
CA VAL A 322 8.99 -6.99 -19.23
C VAL A 322 10.36 -7.36 -18.65
N GLU A 323 11.31 -6.43 -18.72
CA GLU A 323 12.63 -6.57 -18.09
C GLU A 323 12.97 -5.28 -17.37
N GLY A 324 13.04 -5.34 -16.03
CA GLY A 324 13.43 -4.22 -15.18
C GLY A 324 14.93 -3.92 -15.21
N SER A 325 15.36 -3.14 -14.22
CA SER A 325 16.73 -2.66 -14.02
C SER A 325 17.53 -3.53 -13.03
N GLY A 326 16.88 -4.28 -12.13
CA GLY A 326 17.53 -5.28 -11.26
C GLY A 326 16.73 -5.77 -10.05
N PHE A 327 15.55 -5.18 -9.79
CA PHE A 327 14.71 -5.53 -8.64
C PHE A 327 14.21 -6.98 -8.66
N ALA A 328 13.92 -7.51 -9.86
CA ALA A 328 13.22 -8.77 -10.06
C ALA A 328 13.97 -9.98 -9.47
N GLU A 329 15.30 -10.02 -9.64
CA GLU A 329 16.11 -11.15 -9.22
C GLU A 329 16.15 -11.28 -7.69
N ARG A 330 16.36 -10.17 -6.96
CA ARG A 330 16.33 -10.22 -5.49
C ARG A 330 14.92 -10.51 -4.98
N TYR A 331 13.90 -9.81 -5.49
CA TYR A 331 12.53 -10.01 -5.03
C TYR A 331 12.10 -11.48 -5.13
N ALA A 332 12.41 -12.16 -6.23
CA ALA A 332 12.08 -13.57 -6.41
C ALA A 332 12.88 -14.54 -5.51
N SER A 333 13.96 -14.08 -4.88
CA SER A 333 14.85 -14.87 -4.02
C SER A 333 14.47 -14.86 -2.52
N GLU A 334 13.61 -13.94 -2.09
CA GLU A 334 13.28 -13.70 -0.67
C GLU A 334 12.39 -14.79 -0.04
N GLY A 335 11.79 -15.67 -0.84
CA GLY A 335 10.96 -16.77 -0.35
C GLY A 335 9.66 -16.34 0.34
N PRO A 336 9.02 -17.23 1.13
CA PRO A 336 9.43 -18.63 1.40
C PRO A 336 9.34 -19.52 0.16
N PHE A 337 10.04 -20.66 0.17
CA PHE A 337 10.03 -21.67 -0.90
C PHE A 337 9.44 -22.98 -0.41
N ASP A 338 8.69 -23.66 -1.27
CA ASP A 338 8.27 -25.03 -1.03
C ASP A 338 9.42 -26.03 -1.30
N PRO A 339 9.28 -27.32 -0.97
CA PRO A 339 10.31 -28.33 -1.23
C PRO A 339 10.69 -28.51 -2.71
N ALA A 340 9.89 -28.02 -3.64
CA ALA A 340 10.17 -28.03 -5.07
C ALA A 340 10.88 -26.73 -5.55
N GLY A 341 11.24 -25.82 -4.64
CA GLY A 341 11.90 -24.56 -4.95
C GLY A 341 10.97 -23.50 -5.57
N ARG A 342 9.66 -23.65 -5.42
CA ARG A 342 8.64 -22.71 -5.91
C ARG A 342 8.30 -21.70 -4.81
N SER A 343 8.07 -20.44 -5.19
CA SER A 343 7.66 -19.39 -4.27
C SER A 343 6.60 -18.49 -4.91
N LEU A 344 5.68 -17.96 -4.10
CA LEU A 344 4.72 -16.95 -4.55
C LEU A 344 5.40 -15.64 -5.00
N ARG A 345 6.65 -15.38 -4.59
CA ARG A 345 7.43 -14.23 -5.06
C ARG A 345 8.01 -14.41 -6.46
N GLN A 346 8.02 -15.63 -7.01
CA GLN A 346 8.56 -15.86 -8.35
C GLN A 346 7.73 -15.12 -9.39
N LEU A 347 8.42 -14.35 -10.25
CA LEU A 347 7.80 -13.51 -11.27
C LEU A 347 7.76 -14.22 -12.63
N ASP A 348 6.72 -13.97 -13.41
CA ASP A 348 6.59 -14.46 -14.80
C ASP A 348 7.10 -13.41 -15.80
N LEU A 349 6.65 -12.15 -15.65
CA LEU A 349 7.06 -10.99 -16.45
C LEU A 349 6.87 -11.16 -17.98
N ARG A 350 6.02 -12.09 -18.41
CA ARG A 350 5.73 -12.33 -19.84
C ARG A 350 4.25 -12.21 -20.16
N THR A 351 3.43 -12.79 -19.30
CA THR A 351 1.97 -12.89 -19.41
C THR A 351 1.27 -12.27 -18.20
N ARG A 352 1.93 -12.25 -17.03
CA ARG A 352 1.45 -11.65 -15.78
C ARG A 352 2.62 -11.31 -14.84
N LEU A 353 2.34 -10.61 -13.74
CA LEU A 353 3.36 -10.22 -12.76
C LEU A 353 3.94 -11.45 -12.03
N PHE A 354 3.11 -12.15 -11.27
CA PHE A 354 3.52 -13.32 -10.49
C PHE A 354 3.36 -14.62 -11.29
N ARG A 355 4.35 -15.51 -11.20
CA ARG A 355 4.31 -16.83 -11.83
C ARG A 355 3.17 -17.68 -11.29
N TYR A 356 2.99 -17.65 -9.98
CA TYR A 356 1.84 -18.24 -9.30
C TYR A 356 0.94 -17.09 -8.85
N PRO A 357 -0.25 -16.90 -9.44
CA PRO A 357 -1.12 -15.75 -9.20
C PRO A 357 -1.80 -15.82 -7.81
N CYS A 358 -0.98 -15.76 -6.77
CA CYS A 358 -1.35 -15.62 -5.37
C CYS A 358 -0.34 -14.70 -4.69
N SER A 359 -0.79 -13.66 -4.00
CA SER A 359 0.11 -12.61 -3.52
C SER A 359 1.00 -13.08 -2.37
N PRO A 360 2.29 -12.72 -2.36
CA PRO A 360 3.18 -12.95 -1.21
C PRO A 360 2.72 -12.28 0.09
N LEU A 361 1.88 -11.24 0.04
CA LEU A 361 1.39 -10.58 1.26
C LEU A 361 0.49 -11.47 2.12
N VAL A 362 0.12 -12.67 1.65
CA VAL A 362 -0.45 -13.71 2.51
C VAL A 362 0.50 -14.10 3.67
N TYR A 363 1.80 -13.85 3.55
CA TYR A 363 2.80 -14.07 4.62
C TYR A 363 3.03 -12.85 5.51
N SER A 364 2.37 -11.72 5.25
CA SER A 364 2.58 -10.49 6.02
C SER A 364 2.00 -10.60 7.44
N LYS A 365 2.62 -9.87 8.37
CA LYS A 365 2.10 -9.74 9.75
C LYS A 365 0.68 -9.16 9.77
N ALA A 366 0.38 -8.25 8.85
CA ALA A 366 -0.94 -7.65 8.73
C ALA A 366 -2.03 -8.65 8.31
N PHE A 367 -1.70 -9.58 7.41
CA PHE A 367 -2.60 -10.67 7.06
C PHE A 367 -2.81 -11.63 8.23
N ASP A 368 -1.74 -11.99 8.95
CA ASP A 368 -1.82 -12.93 10.08
C ASP A 368 -2.56 -12.36 11.29
N ALA A 369 -2.60 -11.03 11.44
CA ALA A 369 -3.36 -10.36 12.51
C ALA A 369 -4.83 -10.08 12.17
N LEU A 370 -5.33 -10.57 11.02
CA LEU A 370 -6.75 -10.51 10.71
C LEU A 370 -7.56 -11.21 11.82
N PRO A 371 -8.74 -10.67 12.23
CA PRO A 371 -9.58 -11.32 13.22
C PRO A 371 -9.96 -12.75 12.79
N GLU A 372 -10.17 -13.64 13.76
CA GLU A 372 -10.43 -15.06 13.51
C GLU A 372 -11.60 -15.29 12.55
N GLU A 373 -12.70 -14.53 12.69
CA GLU A 373 -13.84 -14.63 11.78
C GLU A 373 -13.49 -14.24 10.33
N ALA A 374 -12.57 -13.28 10.13
CA ALA A 374 -12.09 -12.91 8.81
C ALA A 374 -11.19 -14.00 8.24
N LEU A 375 -10.25 -14.51 9.04
CA LEU A 375 -9.38 -15.62 8.63
C LEU A 375 -10.19 -16.85 8.26
N ALA A 376 -11.17 -17.26 9.06
CA ALA A 376 -12.05 -18.39 8.76
C ALA A 376 -12.77 -18.21 7.40
N SER A 377 -13.30 -17.02 7.13
CA SER A 377 -13.90 -16.70 5.83
C SER A 377 -12.86 -16.72 4.69
N VAL A 378 -11.63 -16.22 4.92
CA VAL A 378 -10.54 -16.29 3.94
C VAL A 378 -10.21 -17.74 3.60
N ARG A 379 -10.06 -18.63 4.60
CA ARG A 379 -9.76 -20.05 4.38
C ARG A 379 -10.81 -20.70 3.48
N LEU A 380 -12.09 -20.48 3.77
CA LEU A 380 -13.20 -21.03 2.99
C LEU A 380 -13.24 -20.49 1.56
N GLN A 381 -13.16 -19.17 1.39
CA GLN A 381 -13.24 -18.53 0.08
C GLN A 381 -12.02 -18.84 -0.79
N LEU A 382 -10.82 -18.87 -0.20
CA LEU A 382 -9.59 -19.24 -0.89
C LEU A 382 -9.61 -20.71 -1.32
N ALA A 383 -10.06 -21.62 -0.45
CA ALA A 383 -10.21 -23.03 -0.79
C ALA A 383 -11.20 -23.25 -1.95
N ALA A 384 -12.32 -22.51 -1.96
CA ALA A 384 -13.31 -22.56 -3.04
C ALA A 384 -12.77 -21.99 -4.36
N ALA A 385 -12.01 -20.89 -4.31
CA ALA A 385 -11.37 -20.30 -5.48
C ALA A 385 -10.28 -21.21 -6.09
N LEU A 386 -9.62 -22.02 -5.25
CA LEU A 386 -8.55 -22.93 -5.66
C LEU A 386 -9.03 -24.37 -5.89
N ALA A 387 -10.33 -24.65 -5.82
CA ALA A 387 -10.88 -25.99 -6.07
C ALA A 387 -10.68 -26.44 -7.53
N GLU A 388 -10.89 -27.73 -7.82
CA GLU A 388 -10.83 -28.24 -9.20
C GLU A 388 -11.83 -27.52 -10.11
N SER A 389 -13.07 -27.37 -9.63
CA SER A 389 -14.08 -26.46 -10.16
C SER A 389 -14.11 -25.19 -9.30
N PRO A 390 -13.48 -24.09 -9.73
CA PRO A 390 -13.40 -22.88 -8.93
C PRO A 390 -14.76 -22.18 -8.81
N ALA A 391 -14.94 -21.40 -7.76
CA ALA A 391 -16.07 -20.49 -7.63
C ALA A 391 -16.09 -19.44 -8.75
N GLU A 392 -17.28 -18.87 -9.02
CA GLU A 392 -17.48 -17.81 -10.02
C GLU A 392 -16.52 -16.61 -9.78
N GLY A 393 -15.90 -16.14 -10.86
CA GLY A 393 -14.97 -15.00 -10.85
C GLY A 393 -13.48 -15.36 -10.68
N PHE A 394 -13.15 -16.67 -10.66
CA PHE A 394 -11.77 -17.18 -10.61
C PHE A 394 -11.38 -18.03 -11.83
N GLU A 395 -12.12 -17.90 -12.93
CA GLU A 395 -11.93 -18.65 -14.17
C GLU A 395 -10.60 -18.29 -14.87
N HIS A 396 -10.01 -17.14 -14.55
CA HIS A 396 -8.71 -16.71 -15.07
C HIS A 396 -7.55 -17.57 -14.56
N LEU A 397 -7.74 -18.30 -13.45
CA LEU A 397 -6.75 -19.23 -12.93
C LEU A 397 -6.83 -20.55 -13.69
N SER A 398 -5.71 -21.02 -14.26
CA SER A 398 -5.68 -22.35 -14.87
C SER A 398 -5.73 -23.46 -13.81
N ALA A 399 -6.06 -24.69 -14.20
CA ALA A 399 -6.00 -25.85 -13.28
C ALA A 399 -4.59 -26.07 -12.72
N ALA A 400 -3.54 -25.77 -13.51
CA ALA A 400 -2.16 -25.83 -13.07
C ALA A 400 -1.84 -24.74 -12.04
N ASP A 401 -2.35 -23.52 -12.24
CA ASP A 401 -2.18 -22.42 -11.27
C ASP A 401 -2.81 -22.78 -9.93
N ARG A 402 -4.07 -23.23 -9.94
CA ARG A 402 -4.79 -23.60 -8.71
C ARG A 402 -4.05 -24.70 -7.94
N ARG A 403 -3.59 -25.74 -8.64
CA ARG A 403 -2.81 -26.82 -8.04
C ARG A 403 -1.50 -26.31 -7.44
N ALA A 404 -0.72 -25.54 -8.20
CA ALA A 404 0.57 -25.04 -7.74
C ALA A 404 0.42 -24.11 -6.52
N ILE A 405 -0.56 -23.21 -6.53
CA ILE A 405 -0.83 -22.31 -5.39
C ILE A 405 -1.18 -23.13 -4.15
N ARG A 406 -2.06 -24.15 -4.27
CA ARG A 406 -2.40 -25.02 -3.14
C ARG A 406 -1.19 -25.74 -2.58
N GLU A 407 -0.39 -26.36 -3.43
CA GLU A 407 0.80 -27.09 -3.00
C GLU A 407 1.82 -26.17 -2.30
N ILE A 408 2.06 -24.99 -2.86
CA ILE A 408 2.96 -23.99 -2.25
C ILE A 408 2.40 -23.58 -0.87
N LEU A 409 1.15 -23.12 -0.80
CA LEU A 409 0.55 -22.64 0.45
C LEU A 409 0.48 -23.73 1.52
N THR A 410 0.17 -24.98 1.17
CA THR A 410 0.18 -26.10 2.13
C THR A 410 1.57 -26.32 2.71
N ALA A 411 2.63 -26.16 1.91
CA ALA A 411 4.00 -26.35 2.35
C ALA A 411 4.56 -25.14 3.14
N THR A 412 4.21 -23.92 2.75
CA THR A 412 4.84 -22.69 3.26
C THR A 412 3.97 -21.91 4.25
N LYS A 413 2.65 -22.17 4.30
CA LYS A 413 1.71 -21.54 5.23
C LYS A 413 0.70 -22.56 5.77
N PRO A 414 1.15 -23.54 6.57
CA PRO A 414 0.29 -24.59 7.09
C PRO A 414 -0.90 -24.00 7.87
N GLY A 415 -2.09 -24.57 7.65
CA GLY A 415 -3.32 -24.12 8.30
C GLY A 415 -4.05 -22.95 7.62
N LEU A 416 -3.53 -22.40 6.50
CA LEU A 416 -4.29 -21.45 5.68
C LEU A 416 -5.36 -22.16 4.82
N LEU A 417 -5.03 -23.31 4.25
CA LEU A 417 -6.00 -24.11 3.50
C LEU A 417 -6.53 -25.24 4.39
N PRO A 418 -7.82 -25.62 4.25
CA PRO A 418 -8.45 -26.69 5.01
C PRO A 418 -7.94 -28.08 4.64
#